data_AF-A0A7C7HGB1-F1
#
_entry.id   AF-A0A7C7HGB1-F1
#
_cell.length_a   1.000
_cell.length_b   1.000
_cell.length_c   1.000
_cell.angle_alpha   90.00
_cell.angle_beta   90.00
_cell.angle_gamma   90.00
#
_symmetry.space_group_name_H-M   'P 1'
#
loop_
_entity.id
_entity.type
_entity.pdbx_description
1 polymer ?
#
loop_
_entity_poly.entity_id
_entity_poly.type
_entity_poly.pdbx_seq_one_letter_code
_entity_poly.pdbx_strand_id
1 'polypeptide(L)' 'MKYSELFYTIQGEGMLTGVPSVFFRTSYCNLRCIWCDTPYTSWEPEDKSISVNKVVEEITKYNCRYVVITGGEPFLQA' A
#
# COMPACT_ATOMS: atom_id res chain seq x y z
N MET A 1 -6.76 -3.01 -9.82
CA MET A 1 -5.71 -3.30 -8.83
C MET A 1 -6.31 -3.96 -7.59
N LYS A 2 -5.59 -4.91 -6.99
CA LYS A 2 -5.93 -5.56 -5.73
C LYS A 2 -5.29 -4.80 -4.58
N TYR A 3 -6.01 -4.57 -3.50
CA TYR A 3 -5.51 -3.78 -2.37
C TYR A 3 -6.01 -4.30 -1.04
N SER A 4 -5.28 -4.01 0.03
CA SER A 4 -5.72 -4.27 1.40
C SER A 4 -6.16 -2.96 2.06
N GLU A 5 -5.30 -1.94 2.04
CA GLU A 5 -5.51 -0.72 2.84
C GLU A 5 -5.14 0.58 2.10
N LEU A 6 -5.80 1.67 2.49
CA LEU A 6 -5.45 3.05 2.11
C LEU A 6 -5.62 3.93 3.34
N PHE A 7 -4.56 4.60 3.78
CA PHE A 7 -4.58 5.40 5.01
C PHE A 7 -3.54 6.52 5.00
N TYR A 8 -3.75 7.55 5.82
CA TYR A 8 -2.83 8.68 5.99
C TYR A 8 -2.07 8.54 7.32
N THR A 9 -0.75 8.61 7.27
CA THR A 9 0.12 8.53 8.47
C THR A 9 1.48 9.21 8.20
N ILE A 10 2.46 8.97 9.06
CA ILE A 10 3.86 9.36 8.90
C ILE A 10 4.67 8.19 8.34
N GLN A 11 5.53 8.44 7.35
CA GLN A 11 6.48 7.43 6.89
C GLN A 11 7.45 7.06 8.01
N GLY A 12 7.54 5.77 8.33
CA GLY A 12 8.39 5.26 9.42
C GLY A 12 9.81 4.93 8.97
N GLU A 13 10.02 4.63 7.69
CA GLU A 13 11.27 4.01 7.22
C GLU A 13 11.93 4.73 6.04
N GLY A 14 13.25 4.54 5.93
CA GLY A 14 14.06 5.00 4.80
C GLY A 14 14.34 6.50 4.80
N MET A 15 14.52 7.06 3.60
CA MET A 15 14.97 8.44 3.40
C MET A 15 13.94 9.50 3.82
N LEU A 16 12.65 9.14 3.80
CA LEU A 16 11.54 10.05 4.11
C LEU A 16 10.92 9.77 5.49
N THR A 17 11.64 9.10 6.39
CA THR A 17 11.18 8.91 7.78
C THR A 17 10.77 10.24 8.41
N GLY A 18 9.59 10.30 9.01
CA GLY A 18 9.02 11.50 9.62
C GLY A 18 8.14 12.34 8.69
N VAL A 19 8.08 12.03 7.39
CA VAL A 19 7.30 12.79 6.41
C VAL A 19 5.85 12.29 6.35
N PRO A 20 4.84 13.17 6.51
CA PRO A 20 3.44 12.81 6.32
C PRO A 20 3.17 12.28 4.91
N SER A 21 2.55 11.10 4.82
CA SER A 21 2.35 10.35 3.58
C SER A 21 1.01 9.61 3.58
N VAL A 22 0.37 9.51 2.42
CA VAL A 22 -0.73 8.56 2.20
C VAL A 22 -0.16 7.22 1.76
N PHE A 23 -0.50 6.15 2.45
CA PHE A 23 -0.10 4.79 2.11
C PHE A 23 -1.20 4.12 1.29
N PHE A 24 -0.81 3.51 0.17
CA PHE A 24 -1.64 2.59 -0.59
C PHE A 24 -0.99 1.21 -0.54
N ARG A 25 -1.58 0.30 0.23
CA ARG A 25 -1.08 -1.07 0.44
C ARG A 25 -1.80 -2.01 -0.51
N THR A 26 -1.11 -2.52 -1.52
CA THR A 26 -1.66 -3.50 -2.48
C THR A 26 -1.83 -4.87 -1.81
N SER A 27 -2.58 -5.76 -2.43
CA SER A 27 -2.74 -7.15 -1.96
C SER A 27 -1.98 -8.09 -2.89
N TYR A 28 -1.61 -9.28 -2.41
CA TYR A 28 -0.76 -10.29 -3.05
C TYR A 28 0.74 -9.95 -3.08
N CYS A 29 1.56 -11.00 -3.02
CA CYS A 29 3.02 -10.95 -3.16
C CYS A 29 3.49 -12.22 -3.89
N ASN A 30 4.54 -12.14 -4.69
CA ASN A 30 5.16 -13.26 -5.40
C ASN A 30 6.24 -13.95 -4.56
N LEU A 31 6.61 -13.36 -3.42
CA LEU A 31 7.54 -13.93 -2.46
C LEU A 31 6.80 -14.55 -1.28
N ARG A 32 7.48 -15.43 -0.55
CA ARG A 32 6.98 -16.13 0.65
C ARG A 32 8.00 -16.01 1.78
N CYS A 33 8.35 -14.76 2.10
CA CYS A 33 9.30 -14.45 3.16
C CYS A 33 8.70 -14.84 4.52
N ILE A 34 9.40 -15.70 5.26
CA ILE A 34 8.95 -16.19 6.59
C ILE A 34 9.04 -15.12 7.69
N TRP A 35 9.77 -14.04 7.44
CA TRP A 35 9.99 -12.91 8.36
C TRP A 35 9.21 -11.66 7.93
N CYS A 36 8.17 -11.81 7.10
CA CYS A 36 7.32 -10.69 6.71
C CYS A 36 6.47 -10.25 7.91
N ASP A 37 6.53 -8.96 8.25
CA ASP A 37 5.73 -8.32 9.31
C ASP A 37 4.30 -7.98 8.89
N THR A 38 3.99 -8.11 7.59
CA THR A 38 2.69 -7.86 6.97
C THR A 38 2.16 -9.09 6.21
N PRO A 39 2.12 -10.28 6.86
CA PRO A 39 1.86 -11.56 6.20
C PRO A 39 0.45 -11.66 5.61
N TYR A 40 -0.51 -10.91 6.15
CA TYR A 40 -1.88 -10.84 5.64
C TYR A 40 -1.98 -10.26 4.21
N THR A 41 -0.95 -9.57 3.71
CA THR A 41 -0.91 -9.13 2.30
C THR A 41 -0.28 -10.14 1.35
N SER A 42 0.28 -11.25 1.86
CA SER A 42 1.06 -12.21 1.07
C SER A 42 0.63 -13.67 1.26
N TRP A 43 0.61 -14.15 2.49
CA TRP A 43 0.21 -15.52 2.86
C TRP A 43 -1.30 -15.68 2.90
N GLU A 44 -2.01 -14.63 3.33
CA GLU A 44 -3.47 -14.60 3.46
C GLU A 44 -4.10 -13.37 2.75
N PRO A 45 -3.76 -13.12 1.47
CA PRO A 45 -4.14 -11.89 0.78
C PRO A 45 -5.66 -11.76 0.58
N GLU A 46 -6.17 -10.56 0.82
CA GLU A 46 -7.55 -10.19 0.50
C GLU A 46 -7.75 -10.04 -1.02
N ASP A 47 -8.89 -10.49 -1.55
CA ASP A 47 -9.22 -10.39 -2.98
C ASP A 47 -9.97 -9.09 -3.37
N LYS A 48 -9.78 -8.04 -2.58
CA LYS A 48 -10.46 -6.75 -2.72
C LYS A 48 -9.87 -5.95 -3.88
N SER A 49 -10.73 -5.41 -4.75
CA SER A 49 -10.31 -4.67 -5.94
C SER A 49 -10.71 -3.20 -5.91
N ILE A 50 -9.93 -2.37 -6.60
CA ILE A 50 -10.18 -0.95 -6.80
C ILE A 50 -9.61 -0.48 -8.15
N SER A 51 -10.25 0.51 -8.77
CA SER A 51 -9.75 1.16 -9.99
C SER A 51 -8.73 2.23 -9.66
N VAL A 52 -7.77 2.47 -10.57
CA VAL A 52 -6.75 3.53 -10.40
C VAL A 52 -7.41 4.89 -10.17
N ASN A 53 -8.43 5.23 -10.97
CA ASN A 53 -9.16 6.50 -10.82
C ASN A 53 -9.77 6.66 -9.43
N LYS A 54 -10.32 5.58 -8.86
CA LYS A 54 -10.90 5.64 -7.52
C LYS A 54 -9.81 5.79 -6.45
N VAL A 55 -8.67 5.12 -6.61
CA VAL A 55 -7.51 5.31 -5.69
C VAL A 55 -7.06 6.76 -5.71
N VAL A 56 -6.88 7.36 -6.90
CA VAL A 56 -6.47 8.77 -7.02
C VAL A 56 -7.50 9.69 -6.36
N GLU A 57 -8.80 9.47 -6.60
CA GLU A 57 -9.88 10.23 -5.95
C GLU A 57 -9.76 10.16 -4.42
N GLU A 58 -9.59 8.97 -3.83
CA GLU A 58 -9.46 8.82 -2.38
C GLU A 58 -8.18 9.45 -1.82
N ILE A 59 -7.04 9.30 -2.50
CA ILE A 59 -5.76 9.89 -2.08
C ILE A 59 -5.83 11.42 -2.09
N THR A 60 -6.44 12.02 -3.12
CA THR A 60 -6.53 13.48 -3.27
C THR A 60 -7.41 14.17 -2.22
N LYS A 61 -8.18 13.41 -1.42
CA LYS A 61 -8.92 13.95 -0.26
C LYS A 61 -7.99 14.35 0.88
N TYR A 62 -6.79 13.78 0.94
CA TYR A 62 -5.79 14.15 1.92
C TYR A 62 -4.94 15.31 1.39
N ASN A 63 -4.76 16.36 2.19
CA ASN A 63 -3.81 17.44 1.88
C ASN A 63 -2.36 16.98 2.14
N CYS A 64 -1.90 16.03 1.35
CA CYS A 64 -0.61 15.36 1.51
C CYS A 64 0.18 15.37 0.21
N ARG A 65 1.46 15.71 0.30
CA ARG A 65 2.35 15.80 -0.87
C ARG A 65 2.88 14.43 -1.32
N TYR A 66 2.95 13.46 -0.42
CA TYR A 66 3.63 12.19 -0.65
C TYR A 66 2.67 11.02 -0.59
N VAL A 67 2.89 10.07 -1.49
CA VAL A 67 2.18 8.79 -1.51
C VAL A 67 3.23 7.68 -1.46
N VAL A 68 3.03 6.72 -0.56
CA VAL A 68 3.82 5.50 -0.47
C VAL A 68 2.99 4.35 -1.02
N ILE A 69 3.38 3.84 -2.17
CA ILE A 69 2.79 2.63 -2.77
C ILE A 69 3.61 1.43 -2.28
N THR A 70 2.94 0.49 -1.61
CA THR A 70 3.61 -0.63 -0.90
C THR A 70 2.70 -1.86 -0.88
N GLY A 71 3.16 -2.98 -0.31
CA GLY A 71 2.41 -4.16 0.15
C GLY A 71 1.60 -4.89 -0.92
N GLY A 72 1.32 -6.19 -0.83
CA GLY A 72 2.42 -7.14 -0.72
C GLY A 72 3.52 -6.72 -1.70
N GLU A 73 3.56 -7.26 -2.92
CA GLU A 73 4.48 -6.74 -3.95
C GLU A 73 3.73 -5.74 -4.86
N PRO A 74 3.96 -4.42 -4.73
CA PRO A 74 3.24 -3.41 -5.51
C PRO A 74 3.47 -3.54 -7.02
N PHE A 75 4.59 -4.10 -7.47
CA PHE A 75 4.88 -4.29 -8.89
C PHE A 75 4.11 -5.46 -9.55
N LEU A 76 3.32 -6.22 -8.80
CA LEU A 76 2.47 -7.28 -9.38
C LEU A 76 1.13 -6.77 -9.93
N GLN A 77 0.77 -5.53 -9.65
CA GLN A 77 -0.55 -5.01 -10.02
C GLN A 77 -0.65 -4.76 -11.52
N ALA A 78 -1.71 -5.27 -12.15
CA ALA A 78 -2.11 -5.01 -13.53
C ALA A 78 -3.42 -4.21 -13.61
#